data_AF-M0DVM7-F1
#
_entry.id   AF-M0DVM7-F1
#
_cell.length_a   1.000
_cell.length_b   1.000
_cell.length_c   1.000
_cell.angle_alpha   90.00
_cell.angle_beta   90.00
_cell.angle_gamma   90.00
#
_symmetry.space_group_name_H-M   'P 1'
#
loop_
_entity.id
_entity.type
_entity.pdbx_description
1 polymer ?
#
loop_
_entity_poly.entity_id
_entity_poly.type
_entity_poly.pdbx_seq_one_letter_code
_entity_poly.pdbx_strand_id
1 'polypeptide(L)' 'MVAVRIEFDDDEQYERLKELKKHHGLTWKGLLLEGEKRVLEQKPE' A
#
# COMPACT_ATOMS: atom_id res chain seq x y z
N MET A 1 7.12 -19.33 -4.13
CA MET A 1 6.12 -18.30 -3.81
C MET A 1 6.57 -17.61 -2.54
N VAL A 2 6.66 -16.28 -2.53
CA VAL A 2 7.04 -15.50 -1.35
C VAL A 2 5.80 -14.75 -0.89
N ALA A 3 5.58 -14.70 0.42
CA ALA A 3 4.44 -14.01 1.04
C ALA A 3 4.96 -12.96 2.02
N VAL A 4 4.16 -11.91 2.19
CA VAL A 4 4.40 -10.85 3.18
C VAL A 4 3.16 -10.72 4.05
N ARG A 5 3.37 -10.51 5.36
CA ARG A 5 2.32 -10.13 6.30
C ARG A 5 2.40 -8.63 6.51
N ILE A 6 1.28 -7.94 6.37
CA ILE A 6 1.16 -6.51 6.63
C ILE A 6 0.37 -6.37 7.92
N GLU A 7 0.94 -5.68 8.89
CA GLU A 7 0.26 -5.28 10.13
C GLU A 7 0.06 -3.78 10.09
N PHE A 8 -1.06 -3.33 10.64
CA PHE A 8 -1.42 -1.92 10.73
C PHE A 8 -1.40 -1.54 12.20
N ASP A 9 -0.98 -0.32 12.48
CA ASP A 9 -0.84 0.18 13.85
C ASP A 9 -2.22 0.39 14.51
N ASP A 10 -3.23 0.74 13.69
CA ASP A 10 -4.62 0.92 14.10
C ASP A 10 -5.62 0.57 12.99
N ASP A 11 -6.90 0.47 13.39
CA ASP A 11 -8.02 0.17 12.50
C ASP A 11 -8.27 1.29 11.46
N GLU A 12 -7.92 2.54 11.79
CA GLU A 12 -8.13 3.68 10.91
C GLU A 12 -7.19 3.61 9.70
N GLN A 13 -5.93 3.27 9.91
CA GLN A 13 -4.93 3.05 8.87
C GLN A 13 -5.36 1.90 7.95
N TYR A 14 -5.88 0.81 8.50
CA TYR A 14 -6.41 -0.30 7.73
C TYR A 14 -7.60 0.13 6.87
N GLU A 15 -8.62 0.75 7.46
CA GLU A 15 -9.84 1.13 6.74
C GLU A 15 -9.54 2.17 5.66
N ARG A 16 -8.69 3.16 5.94
CA ARG A 16 -8.26 4.15 4.94
C ARG A 16 -7.61 3.50 3.71
N LEU A 17 -6.70 2.54 3.92
CA LEU A 17 -6.04 1.85 2.80
C LEU A 17 -6.96 0.86 2.09
N LYS A 18 -7.89 0.24 2.81
CA LYS A 18 -8.94 -0.62 2.25
C LYS A 18 -9.88 0.16 1.34
N GLU A 19 -10.30 1.35 1.76
CA GLU A 19 -11.13 2.26 0.94
C GLU A 19 -10.37 2.75 -0.29
N LEU A 20 -9.12 3.21 -0.11
CA LEU A 20 -8.26 3.65 -1.22
C LEU A 20 -8.09 2.55 -2.27
N LYS A 21 -7.75 1.34 -1.81
CA LYS A 21 -7.63 0.15 -2.67
C LYS A 21 -8.93 -0.10 -3.43
N LYS A 22 -10.08 -0.04 -2.76
CA LYS A 22 -11.41 -0.26 -3.38
C LYS A 22 -11.72 0.82 -4.43
N HIS A 23 -11.51 2.09 -4.09
CA HIS A 23 -11.79 3.22 -4.97
C HIS A 23 -10.98 3.16 -6.27
N HIS A 24 -9.73 2.73 -6.20
CA HIS A 24 -8.83 2.64 -7.35
C HIS A 24 -8.80 1.25 -8.02
N GLY A 25 -9.65 0.30 -7.59
CA GLY A 25 -9.69 -1.04 -8.17
C GLY A 25 -8.41 -1.87 -7.94
N LEU A 26 -7.67 -1.58 -6.87
CA LEU A 26 -6.38 -2.21 -6.59
C LEU A 26 -6.51 -3.50 -5.77
N THR A 27 -5.43 -4.28 -5.76
CA THR A 27 -5.17 -5.32 -4.76
C THR A 27 -4.25 -4.78 -3.67
N TRP A 28 -4.07 -5.50 -2.56
CA TRP A 28 -3.04 -5.13 -1.56
C TRP A 28 -1.64 -5.12 -2.17
N LYS A 29 -1.34 -6.09 -3.05
CA LYS A 29 -0.11 -6.11 -3.87
C LYS A 29 -0.02 -4.87 -4.75
N GLY A 30 -1.11 -4.51 -5.44
CA GLY A 30 -1.16 -3.30 -6.29
C GLY A 30 -0.85 -2.05 -5.49
N LEU A 31 -1.47 -1.90 -4.31
CA LEU A 31 -1.22 -0.77 -3.43
C LEU A 31 0.24 -0.68 -2.95
N LEU A 32 0.87 -1.82 -2.61
CA LEU A 32 2.29 -1.88 -2.27
C LEU A 32 3.20 -1.44 -3.43
N LEU A 33 2.92 -1.88 -4.65
CA LEU A 33 3.71 -1.53 -5.83
C LEU A 33 3.55 -0.04 -6.22
N GLU A 34 2.37 0.56 -6.04
CA GLU A 34 2.22 2.01 -6.19
C GLU A 34 3.00 2.78 -5.12
N GLY A 35 3.05 2.26 -3.89
CA GLY A 35 3.91 2.80 -2.83
C GLY A 35 5.40 2.76 -3.19
N GLU A 36 5.88 1.63 -3.72
CA GLU A 36 7.26 1.46 -4.21
C GLU A 36 7.62 2.52 -5.24
N LYS A 37 6.80 2.71 -6.28
CA LYS A 37 7.03 3.72 -7.32
C LYS A 37 7.23 5.10 -6.71
N ARG A 38 6.37 5.48 -5.75
CA ARG A 38 6.42 6.77 -5.07
C ARG A 38 7.67 6.93 -4.19
N VAL A 39 8.19 5.85 -3.62
CA VAL A 39 9.47 5.87 -2.88
C VAL A 39 10.64 6.07 -3.85
N LEU A 40 10.62 5.40 -5.01
CA LEU A 40 11.66 5.54 -6.04
C LEU A 40 11.64 6.92 -6.71
N GLU A 41 10.47 7.53 -6.86
CA GLU A 41 10.30 8.90 -7.38
C GLU A 41 10.84 9.96 -6.41
N GLN A 42 10.80 9.71 -5.10
CA GLN A 42 11.29 10.63 -4.06
C GLN A 42 12.81 10.55 -3.86
N LYS A 43 13.61 10.35 -4.92
CA LYS A 43 15.08 10.25 -4.82
C LYS A 43 15.63 11.33 -3.85
N PRO A 44 16.25 10.94 -2.73
CA PRO A 44 17.04 11.89 -1.96
C PRO A 44 18.25 12.29 -2.82
N GLU A 45 18.58 13.59 -2.84
CA GLU A 45 19.85 14.08 -3.39
C GLU A 45 21.06 13.47 -2.67
#